data_AF-A0A3M8FTV8-F1
#
_entry.id   AF-A0A3M8FTV8-F1
#
_cell.length_a   1.000
_cell.length_b   1.000
_cell.length_c   1.000
_cell.angle_alpha   90.00
_cell.angle_beta   90.00
_cell.angle_gamma   90.00
#
_symmetry.space_group_name_H-M   'P 1'
#
loop_
_entity.id
_entity.type
_entity.pdbx_description
1 polymer ?
#
loop_
_entity_poly.entity_id
_entity_poly.type
_entity_poly.pdbx_seq_one_letter_code
_entity_poly.pdbx_strand_id
1 'polypeptide(L)'
;MTDIDNEIRKALEEEDREWFDKLSEPALPMQVIESFGTRSRWFIAGAMLSVFGFMGVCIFSGFRLAQAQEPREIAAWSLAILGGCMAIMAIKIWYWMELQKNTIVRELKRLELQVARLSQK
;
A
#
# COMPACT_ATOMS: atom_id res chain seq x y z
N MET A 1 -32.63 32.22 -19.46
CA MET A 1 -31.44 31.42 -19.12
C MET A 1 -30.23 32.23 -19.52
N THR A 2 -29.61 32.82 -18.52
CA THR A 2 -28.58 33.86 -18.60
C THR A 2 -27.22 33.25 -18.97
N ASP A 3 -26.38 33.97 -19.71
CA ASP A 3 -25.02 33.54 -20.07
C ASP A 3 -24.18 33.13 -18.84
N ILE A 4 -24.45 33.81 -17.71
CA ILE A 4 -23.85 33.54 -16.41
C ILE A 4 -24.16 32.11 -15.92
N ASP A 5 -25.36 31.56 -16.15
CA ASP A 5 -25.67 30.17 -15.76
C ASP A 5 -24.85 29.16 -16.58
N ASN A 6 -24.58 29.48 -17.85
CA ASN A 6 -23.76 28.62 -18.71
C ASN A 6 -22.29 28.66 -18.31
N GLU A 7 -21.77 29.82 -17.90
CA GLU A 7 -20.41 29.95 -17.37
C GLU A 7 -20.26 29.25 -16.03
N ILE A 8 -21.21 29.41 -15.11
CA ILE A 8 -21.21 28.71 -13.81
C ILE A 8 -21.24 27.19 -14.03
N ARG A 9 -22.06 26.70 -14.97
CA ARG A 9 -22.14 25.27 -15.27
C ARG A 9 -20.86 24.72 -15.90
N LYS A 10 -20.22 25.48 -16.79
CA LYS A 10 -18.92 25.10 -17.38
C LYS A 10 -17.81 25.06 -16.34
N ALA A 11 -17.74 26.06 -15.46
CA ALA A 11 -16.76 26.10 -14.38
C ALA A 11 -16.92 24.90 -13.44
N LEU A 12 -18.16 24.55 -13.07
CA LEU A 12 -18.46 23.35 -12.28
C LEU A 12 -18.10 22.06 -13.03
N GLU A 13 -18.36 21.95 -14.33
CA GLU A 13 -18.00 20.78 -15.13
C GLU A 13 -16.49 20.62 -15.36
N GLU A 14 -15.73 21.72 -15.39
CA GLU A 14 -14.27 21.72 -15.48
C GLU A 14 -13.63 21.35 -14.14
N GLU A 15 -14.09 21.97 -13.04
CA GLU A 15 -13.62 21.65 -11.69
C GLU A 15 -13.95 20.19 -11.31
N ASP A 16 -15.14 19.72 -11.68
CA ASP A 16 -15.54 18.32 -11.52
C ASP A 16 -14.67 17.36 -12.35
N ARG A 17 -14.27 17.76 -13.57
CA ARG A 17 -13.39 16.94 -14.42
C ARG A 17 -12.00 16.80 -13.83
N GLU A 18 -11.40 17.90 -13.35
CA GLU A 18 -10.11 17.85 -12.66
C GLU A 18 -10.18 17.00 -11.37
N TRP A 19 -11.31 17.07 -10.65
CA TRP A 19 -11.55 16.22 -9.49
C TRP A 19 -11.68 14.74 -9.85
N PHE A 20 -12.38 14.40 -10.92
CA PHE A 20 -12.52 13.03 -11.40
C PHE A 20 -11.19 12.47 -11.92
N ASP A 21 -10.35 13.31 -12.52
CA ASP A 21 -9.03 12.91 -13.02
C ASP A 21 -8.06 12.61 -11.86
N LYS A 22 -8.14 13.37 -10.75
CA LYS A 22 -7.45 13.02 -9.48
C LYS A 22 -7.93 11.71 -8.85
N LEU A 23 -9.14 11.26 -9.19
CA LEU A 23 -9.73 9.99 -8.74
C LEU A 23 -9.48 8.84 -9.71
N SER A 24 -8.83 9.07 -10.86
CA SER A 24 -8.38 7.98 -11.75
C SER A 24 -7.36 7.10 -11.01
N GLU A 25 -7.39 5.78 -11.24
CA GLU A 25 -6.52 4.85 -10.52
C GLU A 25 -5.05 5.27 -10.72
N PRO A 26 -4.34 5.68 -9.66
CA PRO A 26 -2.93 5.98 -9.80
C PRO A 26 -2.21 4.70 -10.19
N ALA A 27 -1.16 4.82 -11.01
CA ALA A 27 -0.30 3.68 -11.30
C ALA A 27 0.19 3.02 -9.98
N LEU A 28 0.38 1.70 -9.97
CA LEU A 28 0.86 0.94 -8.81
C LEU A 28 2.04 1.59 -8.05
N PRO A 29 3.09 2.15 -8.68
CA PRO A 29 4.15 2.84 -7.96
C PRO A 29 3.69 4.13 -7.26
N MET A 30 2.73 4.85 -7.84
CA MET A 30 2.11 6.02 -7.22
C MET A 30 1.27 5.63 -6.00
N GLN A 31 0.53 4.52 -6.07
CA GLN A 31 -0.22 3.97 -4.93
C GLN A 31 0.70 3.59 -3.76
N VAL A 32 1.89 3.05 -4.05
CA VAL A 32 2.91 2.74 -3.04
C VAL A 32 3.40 4.03 -2.36
N ILE A 33 3.72 5.07 -3.13
CA ILE A 33 4.18 6.36 -2.59
C ILE A 33 3.07 7.04 -1.77
N GLU A 34 1.82 7.00 -2.24
CA GLU A 34 0.66 7.51 -1.51
C GLU A 34 0.37 6.74 -0.22
N SER A 35 0.69 5.44 -0.17
CA SER A 35 0.59 4.65 1.06
C SER A 35 1.48 5.23 2.16
N PHE A 36 2.67 5.73 1.78
CA PHE A 36 3.53 6.54 2.65
C PHE A 36 3.02 7.98 2.85
N GLY A 37 1.85 8.38 2.38
CA GLY A 37 1.20 9.66 2.68
C GLY A 37 0.19 9.59 3.84
N THR A 38 -0.26 8.39 4.18
CA THR A 38 -1.41 8.15 5.06
C THR A 38 -1.05 8.28 6.56
N ARG A 39 -2.07 8.44 7.43
CA ARG A 39 -1.93 8.43 8.91
C ARG A 39 -1.15 7.20 9.45
N SER A 40 -1.12 6.09 8.70
CA SER A 40 -0.42 4.84 9.02
C SER A 40 1.06 4.82 8.58
N ARG A 41 1.64 5.96 8.15
CA ARG A 41 3.03 6.07 7.69
C ARG A 41 4.06 5.39 8.58
N TRP A 42 3.96 5.56 9.89
CA TRP A 42 4.88 4.99 10.85
C TRP A 42 4.79 3.46 10.93
N PHE A 43 3.58 2.89 10.81
CA PHE A 43 3.41 1.44 10.77
C PHE A 43 3.96 0.83 9.48
N ILE A 44 3.73 1.49 8.34
CA ILE A 44 4.27 1.05 7.04
C ILE A 44 5.80 1.14 7.04
N ALA A 45 6.36 2.24 7.53
CA ALA A 45 7.81 2.41 7.66
C ALA A 45 8.43 1.37 8.61
N GLY A 46 7.76 1.10 9.75
CA GLY A 46 8.17 0.05 10.69
C GLY A 46 8.13 -1.35 10.08
N ALA A 47 7.08 -1.66 9.32
CA ALA A 47 6.95 -2.93 8.60
C ALA A 47 8.07 -3.08 7.55
N MET A 48 8.35 -2.03 6.77
CA MET A 48 9.44 -2.03 5.78
C MET A 48 10.81 -2.22 6.44
N LEU A 49 11.07 -1.52 7.56
CA LEU A 49 12.30 -1.68 8.33
C LEU A 49 12.44 -3.09 8.90
N SER A 50 11.35 -3.69 9.36
CA SER A 50 11.36 -5.07 9.87
C SER A 50 11.72 -6.08 8.78
N VAL A 51 11.31 -5.87 7.53
CA VAL A 51 11.72 -6.72 6.39
C VAL A 51 13.23 -6.66 6.19
N PHE A 52 13.84 -5.47 6.26
CA PHE A 52 15.30 -5.34 6.21
C PHE A 52 15.98 -6.04 7.39
N GLY A 53 15.38 -5.96 8.59
CA GLY A 53 15.84 -6.69 9.77
C GLY A 53 15.83 -8.21 9.58
N PHE A 54 14.71 -8.77 9.13
CA PHE A 54 14.59 -10.21 8.84
C PHE A 54 15.52 -10.65 7.70
N MET A 55 15.72 -9.80 6.69
CA MET A 55 16.69 -10.08 5.63
C MET A 55 18.12 -10.15 6.18
N GLY A 56 18.48 -9.25 7.10
CA GLY A 56 19.75 -9.31 7.83
C GLY A 56 19.91 -10.59 8.64
N VAL A 57 18.84 -11.04 9.33
CA VAL A 57 18.82 -12.31 10.06
C VAL A 57 18.99 -13.51 9.12
N CYS A 58 18.33 -13.53 7.97
CA CYS A 58 18.50 -14.58 6.97
C CYS A 58 19.95 -14.64 6.45
N ILE A 59 20.55 -13.49 6.13
CA ILE A 59 21.94 -13.41 5.66
C ILE A 59 22.89 -13.91 6.74
N PHE A 60 22.75 -13.41 7.97
CA PHE A 60 23.59 -13.82 9.10
C PHE A 60 23.47 -15.33 9.39
N SER A 61 22.24 -15.85 9.36
CA SER A 61 21.98 -17.27 9.57
C SER A 61 22.57 -18.12 8.44
N GLY A 62 22.56 -17.62 7.19
CA GLY A 62 23.23 -18.26 6.06
C GLY A 62 24.75 -18.36 6.24
N PHE A 63 25.39 -17.27 6.70
CA PHE A 63 26.82 -17.27 7.02
C PHE A 63 27.18 -18.23 8.17
N ARG A 64 26.32 -18.34 9.18
CA ARG A 64 26.51 -19.26 10.31
C ARG A 64 26.28 -20.72 9.92
N LEU A 65 25.28 -20.98 9.07
CA LEU A 65 25.01 -22.31 8.54
C LEU A 65 26.19 -22.86 7.72
N ALA A 66 26.88 -22.01 6.94
CA ALA A 66 28.07 -22.41 6.18
C ALA A 66 29.26 -22.81 7.07
N GLN A 67 29.29 -22.37 8.33
CA GLN A 67 30.35 -22.68 9.30
C GLN A 67 29.96 -23.76 10.31
N ALA A 68 28.69 -24.16 10.34
CA ALA A 68 28.16 -25.11 11.31
C ALA A 68 28.65 -26.54 11.01
N GLN A 69 29.24 -27.19 12.01
CA GLN A 69 29.71 -28.58 11.92
C GLN A 69 28.79 -29.56 12.63
N GLU A 70 28.02 -29.08 13.62
CA GLU A 70 27.06 -29.91 14.34
C GLU A 70 25.69 -29.94 13.64
N PRO A 71 25.04 -31.12 13.54
CA PRO A 71 23.70 -31.25 12.96
C PRO A 71 22.65 -30.36 13.64
N ARG A 72 22.79 -30.17 14.95
CA ARG A 72 21.88 -29.34 15.75
C ARG A 72 21.96 -27.86 15.38
N GLU A 73 23.17 -27.35 15.15
CA GLU A 73 23.38 -25.97 14.73
C GLU A 73 22.87 -25.75 13.30
N ILE A 74 23.12 -26.70 12.39
CA ILE A 74 22.59 -26.65 11.01
C ILE A 74 21.06 -26.56 11.04
N ALA A 75 20.39 -27.38 11.86
CA ALA A 75 18.94 -27.37 11.98
C ALA A 75 18.42 -26.02 12.54
N ALA A 76 19.08 -25.47 13.57
CA ALA A 76 18.70 -24.20 14.17
C ALA A 76 18.81 -23.03 13.18
N TRP A 77 19.94 -22.92 12.46
CA TRP A 77 20.13 -21.86 11.47
C TRP A 77 19.24 -22.03 10.23
N SER A 78 18.95 -23.27 9.81
CA SER A 78 17.99 -23.54 8.73
C SER A 78 16.57 -23.08 9.10
N LEU A 79 16.14 -23.38 10.33
CA LEU A 79 14.84 -22.92 10.84
C LEU A 79 14.77 -21.40 10.98
N ALA A 80 15.88 -20.76 11.40
CA ALA A 80 15.96 -19.31 11.47
C ALA A 80 15.80 -18.65 10.09
N ILE A 81 16.43 -19.20 9.05
CA ILE A 81 16.27 -18.74 7.66
C ILE A 81 14.82 -18.95 7.21
N LEU A 82 14.26 -20.14 7.42
CA LEU A 82 12.89 -20.45 7.01
C LEU A 82 11.88 -19.52 7.71
N GLY A 83 12.03 -19.32 9.01
CA GLY A 83 11.20 -18.41 9.80
C GLY A 83 11.33 -16.95 9.36
N GLY A 84 12.56 -16.49 9.06
CA GLY A 84 12.79 -15.15 8.50
C GLY A 84 12.12 -14.96 7.14
N CYS A 85 12.23 -15.95 6.24
CA CYS A 85 11.54 -15.94 4.95
C CYS A 85 10.02 -15.91 5.09
N MET A 86 9.46 -16.71 6.00
CA MET A 86 8.02 -16.70 6.30
C MET A 86 7.56 -15.34 6.84
N ALA A 87 8.33 -14.74 7.76
CA ALA A 87 8.03 -13.42 8.29
C ALA A 87 8.03 -12.34 7.20
N ILE A 88 9.02 -12.33 6.31
CA ILE A 88 9.09 -11.42 5.16
C ILE A 88 7.87 -11.61 4.25
N MET A 89 7.49 -12.85 3.97
CA MET A 89 6.33 -13.16 3.13
C MET A 89 5.03 -12.66 3.76
N ALA A 90 4.83 -12.90 5.07
CA ALA A 90 3.66 -12.44 5.80
C ALA A 90 3.53 -10.91 5.80
N ILE A 91 4.65 -10.19 6.03
CA ILE A 91 4.67 -8.73 5.99
C ILE A 91 4.32 -8.22 4.58
N LYS A 92 4.85 -8.87 3.53
CA LYS A 92 4.50 -8.54 2.15
C LYS A 92 3.00 -8.70 1.89
N ILE A 93 2.42 -9.84 2.25
CA ILE A 93 0.98 -10.10 2.06
C ILE A 93 0.15 -9.04 2.79
N TRP A 94 0.48 -8.77 4.05
CA TRP A 94 -0.19 -7.73 4.83
C TRP A 94 -0.09 -6.35 4.16
N TYR A 95 1.08 -5.98 3.63
CA TYR A 95 1.27 -4.71 2.93
C TYR A 95 0.41 -4.61 1.66
N TRP A 96 0.32 -5.69 0.87
CA TRP A 96 -0.58 -5.74 -0.28
C TRP A 96 -2.05 -5.57 0.11
N MET A 97 -2.47 -6.20 1.21
CA MET A 97 -3.83 -6.02 1.73
C MET A 97 -4.11 -4.58 2.16
N GLU A 98 -3.14 -3.91 2.79
CA GLU A 98 -3.28 -2.50 3.18
C GLU A 98 -3.38 -1.58 1.96
N LEU A 99 -2.65 -1.88 0.87
CA LEU A 99 -2.80 -1.16 -0.41
C LEU A 99 -4.20 -1.36 -1.01
N GLN A 100 -4.67 -2.61 -1.09
CA GLN A 100 -6.00 -2.91 -1.63
C GLN A 100 -7.11 -2.22 -0.82
N LYS A 101 -7.00 -2.20 0.50
CA LYS A 101 -7.93 -1.48 1.37
C LYS A 101 -7.98 0.01 1.04
N ASN A 102 -6.83 0.64 0.77
CA ASN A 102 -6.78 2.04 0.39
C ASN A 102 -7.41 2.31 -0.99
N THR A 103 -7.31 1.36 -1.93
CA THR A 103 -7.99 1.43 -3.23
C THR A 103 -9.51 1.34 -3.05
N ILE A 104 -10.00 0.36 -2.30
CA ILE A 104 -11.43 0.16 -2.03
C ILE A 104 -12.04 1.40 -1.35
N VAL A 105 -11.37 2.00 -0.38
CA VAL A 105 -11.86 3.22 0.30
C VAL A 105 -11.99 4.39 -0.67
N ARG A 106 -11.08 4.51 -1.66
CA ARG A 106 -11.15 5.55 -2.68
C ARG A 106 -12.31 5.33 -3.64
N GLU A 107 -12.50 4.09 -4.09
CA GLU A 107 -13.64 3.73 -4.93
C GLU A 107 -14.97 3.95 -4.23
N LEU A 108 -15.06 3.61 -2.94
CA LEU A 108 -16.27 3.84 -2.15
C LEU A 108 -16.62 5.33 -2.07
N LYS A 109 -15.64 6.20 -1.79
CA LYS A 109 -15.85 7.66 -1.80
C LYS A 109 -16.29 8.16 -3.17
N ARG A 110 -15.77 7.59 -4.25
CA ARG A 110 -16.19 7.93 -5.63
C ARG A 110 -17.65 7.56 -5.86
N LEU A 111 -18.08 6.39 -5.38
CA LEU A 111 -19.47 5.95 -5.45
C LEU A 111 -20.39 6.82 -4.58
N GLU A 112 -19.98 7.16 -3.35
CA GLU A 112 -20.72 8.07 -2.48
C GLU A 112 -20.97 9.43 -3.15
N LEU A 113 -19.94 10.00 -3.80
CA LEU A 113 -20.06 11.25 -4.54
C LEU A 113 -21.01 11.12 -5.75
N GLN A 114 -20.94 10.02 -6.50
CA GLN A 114 -21.86 9.79 -7.63
C GLN A 114 -23.32 9.66 -7.16
N VAL A 115 -23.56 8.94 -6.07
CA VAL A 115 -24.90 8.80 -5.48
C VAL A 115 -25.42 10.15 -4.97
N ALA A 116 -24.58 10.95 -4.29
CA ALA A 116 -24.96 12.28 -3.83
C ALA A 116 -25.40 13.18 -5.00
N ARG A 117 -24.67 13.16 -6.13
CA ARG A 117 -25.05 13.91 -7.34
C ARG A 117 -26.36 13.44 -7.95
N LEU A 118 -26.61 12.14 -7.99
CA LEU A 118 -27.88 11.59 -8.48
C LEU A 118 -29.06 11.97 -7.58
N SER A 119 -28.85 12.07 -6.26
CA SER A 119 -29.88 12.47 -5.30
C SER A 119 -30.24 13.96 -5.34
N GLN A 120 -29.34 14.80 -5.87
CA GLN A 120 -29.53 16.26 -5.96
C GLN A 120 -30.28 16.67 -7.25
N LYS A 121 -30.52 15.73 -8.17
CA LYS A 121 -31.21 15.94 -9.45
C LYS A 121 -32.66 15.50 -9.36
#